data_AF-A0A1L9PPA0-F1
#
_entry.id   AF-A0A1L9PPA0-F1
#
_cell.length_a   1.000
_cell.length_b   1.000
_cell.length_c   1.000
_cell.angle_alpha   90.00
_cell.angle_beta   90.00
_cell.angle_gamma   90.00
#
_symmetry.space_group_name_H-M   'P 1'
#
loop_
_entity.id
_entity.type
_entity.pdbx_description
1 polymer ?
#
loop_
_entity_poly.entity_id
_entity_poly.type
_entity_poly.pdbx_seq_one_letter_code
_entity_poly.pdbx_strand_id
1 'polypeptide(L)'
;LNQMRGYKATLNNPNISQEAKDHAQRVLDSEIGGIQPQEELYGTRGDHDKDPNRMAAGLKAAMHNPGVSQSGKEHAKERLGRDAPHE
;
A
#
# COMPACT_ATOMS: atom_id res chain seq x y z
N LEU A 1 11.76 -10.10 9.15
CA LEU A 1 10.97 -8.88 8.88
C LEU A 1 11.72 -7.56 9.16
N ASN A 2 12.36 -7.36 10.33
CA ASN A 2 13.10 -6.10 10.61
C ASN A 2 14.39 -5.91 9.79
N GLN A 3 15.13 -6.98 9.49
CA GLN A 3 16.39 -6.87 8.73
C GLN A 3 16.20 -6.44 7.27
N MET A 4 15.14 -6.91 6.58
CA MET A 4 14.80 -6.45 5.22
C MET A 4 14.63 -4.93 5.14
N ARG A 5 13.92 -4.35 6.12
CA ARG A 5 13.68 -2.91 6.18
C ARG A 5 14.99 -2.14 6.34
N GLY A 6 15.92 -2.67 7.13
CA GLY A 6 17.26 -2.12 7.29
C GLY A 6 18.03 -2.09 5.97
N TYR A 7 18.13 -3.23 5.28
CA TYR A 7 18.83 -3.30 4.00
C TYR A 7 18.18 -2.44 2.91
N LYS A 8 16.84 -2.35 2.89
CA LYS A 8 16.12 -1.46 1.96
C LYS A 8 16.40 0.02 2.26
N ALA A 9 16.59 0.39 3.52
CA ALA A 9 17.01 1.75 3.89
C ALA A 9 18.43 2.05 3.42
N THR A 10 19.35 1.09 3.53
CA THR A 10 20.73 1.19 3.02
C THR A 10 20.77 1.50 1.52
N LEU A 11 19.93 0.84 0.72
CA LEU A 11 19.85 1.08 -0.72
C LEU A 11 19.41 2.51 -1.08
N ASN A 12 18.46 3.07 -0.33
CA ASN A 12 17.89 4.40 -0.60
C ASN A 12 18.68 5.55 0.03
N ASN A 13 19.64 5.27 0.89
CA ASN A 13 20.42 6.32 1.55
C ASN A 13 21.54 6.84 0.62
N PRO A 14 21.55 8.14 0.26
CA PRO A 14 22.58 8.71 -0.61
C PRO A 14 23.97 8.78 0.04
N ASN A 15 24.05 8.73 1.38
CA ASN A 15 25.30 8.82 2.13
C ASN A 15 25.99 7.46 2.33
N ILE A 16 25.44 6.39 1.77
CA ILE A 16 26.01 5.04 1.85
C ILE A 16 26.83 4.76 0.58
N SER A 17 27.97 4.09 0.76
CA SER A 17 28.85 3.67 -0.32
C SER A 17 28.17 2.66 -1.27
N GLN A 18 28.59 2.65 -2.53
CA GLN A 18 28.03 1.74 -3.53
C GLN A 18 28.23 0.27 -3.15
N GLU A 19 29.40 -0.06 -2.61
CA GLU A 19 29.74 -1.44 -2.20
C GLU A 19 28.83 -1.96 -1.07
N ALA A 20 28.45 -1.10 -0.13
CA ALA A 20 27.49 -1.45 0.91
C ALA A 20 26.06 -1.62 0.36
N LYS A 21 25.69 -0.89 -0.69
CA LYS A 21 24.41 -1.06 -1.40
C LYS A 21 24.39 -2.37 -2.16
N ASP A 22 25.45 -2.71 -2.86
CA ASP A 22 25.55 -3.96 -3.62
C ASP A 22 25.49 -5.19 -2.70
N HIS A 23 26.10 -5.08 -1.50
CA HIS A 23 25.96 -6.10 -0.47
C HIS A 23 24.52 -6.20 0.06
N ALA A 24 23.88 -5.06 0.38
CA ALA A 24 22.49 -5.04 0.83
C ALA A 24 21.53 -5.63 -0.21
N GLN A 25 21.77 -5.35 -1.50
CA GLN A 25 21.02 -5.91 -2.63
C GLN A 25 21.16 -7.43 -2.68
N ARG A 26 22.40 -7.94 -2.64
CA ARG A 26 22.65 -9.40 -2.61
C ARG A 26 21.91 -10.07 -1.46
N VAL A 27 22.07 -9.56 -0.24
CA VAL A 27 21.41 -10.15 0.95
C VAL A 27 19.89 -10.16 0.81
N LEU A 28 19.30 -9.08 0.29
CA LEU A 28 17.86 -9.02 0.04
C LEU A 28 17.41 -10.09 -0.97
N ASP A 29 18.17 -10.27 -2.05
CA ASP A 29 17.84 -11.22 -3.12
C ASP A 29 18.07 -12.67 -2.73
N SER A 30 19.14 -12.99 -1.99
CA SER A 30 19.51 -14.37 -1.64
C SER A 30 18.95 -14.88 -0.32
N GLU A 31 18.88 -14.05 0.72
CA GLU A 31 18.50 -14.52 2.07
C GLU A 31 17.05 -14.23 2.45
N ILE A 32 16.44 -13.20 1.87
CA ILE A 32 15.11 -12.75 2.32
C ILE A 32 14.03 -12.78 1.24
N GLY A 33 14.29 -13.39 0.09
CA GLY A 33 13.29 -13.62 -0.96
C GLY A 33 13.04 -12.40 -1.86
N GLY A 34 13.99 -11.47 -1.89
CA GLY A 34 14.02 -10.36 -2.84
C GLY A 34 13.40 -9.07 -2.33
N ILE A 35 13.75 -7.99 -3.02
CA ILE A 35 13.03 -6.72 -3.00
C ILE A 35 11.76 -6.86 -3.84
N GLN A 36 10.92 -7.83 -3.50
CA GLN A 36 9.60 -7.92 -4.12
C GLN A 36 8.92 -6.56 -3.96
N PRO A 37 8.30 -6.01 -5.04
CA PRO A 37 7.51 -4.81 -4.95
C PRO A 37 6.52 -4.95 -3.80
N GLN A 38 6.26 -3.84 -3.12
CA GLN A 38 5.34 -3.74 -1.99
C GLN A 38 3.94 -4.36 -2.27
N GLU A 39 3.63 -4.61 -3.54
CA GLU A 39 2.45 -5.28 -4.08
C GLU A 39 2.20 -6.67 -3.46
N GLU A 40 3.23 -7.50 -3.23
CA GLU A 40 3.05 -8.83 -2.61
C GLU A 40 2.63 -8.75 -1.12
N LEU A 41 3.02 -7.67 -0.43
CA LEU A 41 2.62 -7.40 0.95
C LEU A 41 1.19 -6.85 1.06
N TYR A 42 0.67 -6.23 -0.01
CA TYR A 42 -0.74 -5.85 -0.10
C TYR A 42 -1.62 -7.10 -0.27
N GLY A 43 -1.21 -8.05 -1.12
CA GLY A 43 -1.95 -9.31 -1.33
C GLY A 43 -2.09 -10.18 -0.08
N THR A 44 -1.08 -10.21 0.81
CA THR A 44 -1.11 -11.02 2.04
C THR A 44 -1.87 -10.38 3.21
N ARG A 45 -2.16 -9.07 3.15
CA ARG A 45 -3.02 -8.36 4.13
C ARG A 45 -4.45 -8.22 3.62
N GLY A 46 -5.07 -9.33 3.24
CA GLY A 46 -6.53 -9.43 3.12
C GLY A 46 -7.17 -8.60 2.01
N ASP A 47 -6.46 -8.40 0.89
CA ASP A 47 -6.99 -7.64 -0.26
C ASP A 47 -7.95 -8.45 -1.14
N HIS A 48 -8.08 -9.76 -0.93
CA HIS A 48 -8.92 -10.62 -1.78
C HIS A 48 -10.41 -10.64 -1.40
N ASP A 49 -10.80 -10.21 -0.20
CA ASP A 49 -12.20 -10.22 0.27
C ASP A 49 -12.56 -8.93 1.02
N LYS A 50 -12.43 -7.78 0.36
CA LYS A 50 -12.97 -6.54 0.90
C LYS A 50 -14.50 -6.66 0.94
N ASP A 51 -15.05 -6.82 2.13
CA ASP A 51 -16.50 -6.78 2.38
C ASP A 51 -17.13 -5.52 1.74
N PRO A 52 -18.05 -5.67 0.77
CA PRO A 52 -18.69 -4.56 0.08
C PRO A 52 -19.36 -3.56 1.04
N ASN A 53 -19.92 -4.04 2.16
CA ASN A 53 -20.53 -3.19 3.16
C ASN A 53 -19.50 -2.32 3.87
N ARG A 54 -18.30 -2.88 4.15
CA ARG A 54 -17.21 -2.10 4.76
C ARG A 54 -16.64 -1.07 3.79
N MET A 55 -16.55 -1.40 2.51
CA MET A 55 -16.17 -0.43 1.48
C MET A 55 -17.19 0.71 1.37
N ALA A 56 -18.48 0.38 1.28
CA ALA A 56 -19.56 1.36 1.23
C ALA A 56 -19.58 2.27 2.46
N ALA A 57 -19.38 1.71 3.66
CA ALA A 57 -19.28 2.48 4.90
C ALA A 57 -18.09 3.46 4.88
N GLY A 58 -16.92 3.02 4.38
CA GLY A 58 -15.74 3.88 4.26
C GLY A 58 -15.94 5.03 3.26
N LEU A 59 -16.57 4.76 2.12
CA LEU A 59 -16.90 5.79 1.12
C LEU A 59 -17.91 6.79 1.70
N LYS A 60 -18.94 6.32 2.41
CA LYS A 60 -19.89 7.19 3.10
C LYS A 60 -19.21 8.06 4.16
N ALA A 61 -18.26 7.50 4.92
CA ALA A 61 -17.49 8.28 5.88
C ALA A 61 -16.64 9.36 5.20
N ALA A 62 -15.98 9.04 4.09
CA ALA A 62 -15.19 10.00 3.31
C ALA A 62 -16.04 11.18 2.80
N MET A 63 -17.28 10.93 2.38
CA MET A 63 -18.22 11.97 1.93
C MET A 63 -18.54 13.01 3.02
N HIS A 64 -18.61 12.59 4.29
CA HIS A 64 -19.00 13.46 5.41
C HIS A 64 -17.80 14.05 6.17
N ASN A 65 -16.59 13.56 5.90
CA ASN A 65 -15.40 13.98 6.62
C ASN A 65 -14.99 15.41 6.19
N PRO A 66 -14.91 16.38 7.12
CA PRO A 66 -14.51 17.75 6.80
C PRO A 66 -13.04 17.85 6.34
N GLY A 67 -12.18 16.90 6.70
CA GLY A 67 -10.78 16.82 6.26
C GLY A 67 -10.58 16.24 4.86
N VAL A 68 -11.66 15.77 4.20
CA VAL A 68 -11.61 15.29 2.81
C VAL A 68 -11.95 16.44 1.87
N SER A 69 -11.18 16.58 0.79
CA SER A 69 -11.41 17.59 -0.24
C SER A 69 -12.77 17.40 -0.93
N GLN A 70 -13.28 18.46 -1.54
CA GLN A 70 -14.53 18.39 -2.30
C GLN A 70 -14.47 17.34 -3.43
N SER A 71 -13.38 17.31 -4.19
CA SER A 71 -13.13 16.30 -5.23
C SER A 71 -13.06 14.88 -4.67
N GLY A 72 -12.48 14.70 -3.47
CA GLY A 72 -12.42 13.40 -2.80
C GLY A 72 -13.81 12.90 -2.38
N LYS A 73 -14.69 13.80 -1.94
CA LYS A 73 -16.09 13.49 -1.59
C LYS A 73 -16.90 13.10 -2.82
N GLU A 74 -16.72 13.83 -3.93
CA GLU A 74 -17.38 13.54 -5.21
C GLU A 74 -16.96 12.17 -5.75
N HIS A 75 -15.67 11.87 -5.74
CA HIS A 75 -15.15 10.57 -6.14
C HIS A 75 -15.66 9.43 -5.23
N ALA A 76 -15.76 9.67 -3.91
CA ALA A 76 -16.33 8.70 -2.99
C ALA A 76 -17.82 8.42 -3.28
N LYS A 77 -18.59 9.46 -3.63
CA LYS A 77 -19.99 9.35 -4.04
C LYS A 77 -20.15 8.57 -5.34
N GLU A 78 -19.31 8.85 -6.34
CA GLU A 78 -19.32 8.15 -7.63
C GLU A 78 -19.03 6.66 -7.47
N ARG A 79 -17.99 6.31 -6.68
CA ARG A 79 -17.67 4.92 -6.38
C ARG A 79 -18.79 4.22 -5.61
N LEU A 80 -19.39 4.89 -4.62
CA LEU A 80 -20.50 4.32 -3.85
C LEU A 80 -21.71 4.04 -4.75
N GLY A 81 -21.97 4.88 -5.75
CA GLY A 81 -23.06 4.67 -6.72
C GLY A 81 -22.78 3.54 -7.72
N ARG A 82 -21.51 3.31 -8.08
CA ARG A 82 -21.10 2.17 -8.93
C ARG A 82 -21.16 0.84 -8.18
N ASP A 83 -20.79 0.86 -6.90
CA ASP A 83 -20.67 -0.33 -6.05
C ASP A 83 -22.01 -0.69 -5.34
N ALA A 84 -23.01 0.21 -5.37
CA ALA A 84 -24.36 -0.09 -4.89
C ALA A 84 -25.09 -0.99 -5.92
N PRO A 85 -25.72 -2.09 -5.49
CA PRO A 85 -26.55 -2.87 -6.40
C PRO A 85 -27.68 -1.97 -6.94
N HIS A 86 -27.81 -1.93 -8.27
CA HIS A 86 -29.03 -1.45 -8.90
C HIS A 86 -30.16 -2.41 -8.48
N GLU A 87 -31.13 -1.91 -7.71
CA GLU A 87 -32.44 -2.57 -7.54
C GLU A 87 -33.27 -2.45 -8.82
#